data_AF-A0A2V8TB04-F1
#
_entry.id   AF-A0A2V8TB04-F1
#
_cell.length_a   1.000
_cell.length_b   1.000
_cell.length_c   1.000
_cell.angle_alpha   90.00
_cell.angle_beta   90.00
_cell.angle_gamma   90.00
#
_symmetry.space_group_name_H-M   'P 1'
#
loop_
_entity.id
_entity.type
_entity.pdbx_description
1 polymer ?
#
loop_
_entity_poly.entity_id
_entity_poly.type
_entity_poly.pdbx_seq_one_letter_code
_entity_poly.pdbx_strand_id
1 'polypeptide(L)'
;MFNIFLTVFFSTLAFAFVEPFFFIGYLISIAIFGLYQAIFMANAGGAWDNAKKIVEVELKQKGTALHDATVVGDTVGDPFKDTSSVAMNPVIKFTTLFGLLAMELAVKLTIDAGPMVSHLLAAAFFLVSMVFVWRSFYGMRIGSERDA
;
A
#
# COMPACT_ATOMS: atom_id res chain seq x y z
N MET A 1 -10.81 0.12 -5.23
CA MET A 1 -9.80 1.13 -4.86
C MET A 1 -10.28 2.17 -3.83
N PHE A 2 -11.54 2.60 -3.83
CA PHE A 2 -12.04 3.61 -2.89
C PHE A 2 -11.79 3.28 -1.40
N ASN A 3 -12.02 2.04 -0.97
CA ASN A 3 -11.74 1.62 0.42
C ASN A 3 -10.27 1.76 0.82
N ILE A 4 -9.34 1.47 -0.10
CA ILE A 4 -7.89 1.60 0.14
C ILE A 4 -7.50 3.08 0.23
N PHE A 5 -8.08 3.92 -0.64
CA PHE A 5 -7.88 5.37 -0.55
C PHE A 5 -8.34 5.91 0.81
N LEU A 6 -9.53 5.52 1.27
CA LEU A 6 -10.04 5.94 2.58
C LEU A 6 -9.18 5.40 3.73
N THR A 7 -8.65 4.19 3.60
CA THR A 7 -7.69 3.64 4.57
C THR A 7 -6.45 4.54 4.67
N VAL A 8 -5.82 4.87 3.53
CA VAL A 8 -4.62 5.72 3.51
C VAL A 8 -4.93 7.13 4.04
N PHE A 9 -6.06 7.72 3.63
CA PHE A 9 -6.52 9.03 4.08
C PHE A 9 -6.69 9.10 5.60
N PHE A 10 -7.49 8.19 6.18
CA PHE A 10 -7.77 8.20 7.61
C PHE A 10 -6.58 7.74 8.46
N SER A 11 -5.73 6.83 7.97
CA SER A 11 -4.47 6.49 8.66
C SER A 11 -3.51 7.67 8.71
N THR A 12 -3.41 8.43 7.63
CA THR A 12 -2.54 9.63 7.57
C THR A 12 -3.00 10.67 8.59
N LEU A 13 -4.31 10.93 8.65
CA LEU A 13 -4.90 11.82 9.66
C LEU A 13 -4.68 11.29 11.08
N ALA A 14 -4.96 10.01 11.33
CA ALA A 14 -4.77 9.41 12.63
C ALA A 14 -3.34 9.62 13.15
N PHE A 15 -2.33 9.27 12.34
CA PHE A 15 -0.94 9.36 12.75
C PHE A 15 -0.46 10.80 12.91
N ALA A 16 -0.91 11.73 12.05
CA ALA A 16 -0.59 13.15 12.18
C ALA A 16 -1.14 13.75 13.49
N PHE A 17 -2.30 13.30 13.96
CA PHE A 17 -2.95 13.79 15.19
C PHE A 17 -2.50 13.06 16.47
N VAL A 18 -1.78 11.94 16.36
CA VAL A 18 -1.20 11.28 17.54
C VAL A 18 -0.06 12.13 18.09
N GLU A 19 0.97 12.36 17.29
CA GLU A 19 2.16 13.07 17.71
C GLU A 19 2.98 13.50 16.46
N PRO A 20 3.35 14.79 16.30
CA PRO A 20 4.04 15.27 15.12
C PRO A 20 5.41 14.64 14.82
N PHE A 21 6.26 14.42 15.83
CA PHE A 21 7.60 13.84 15.62
C PHE A 21 7.52 12.37 15.16
N PHE A 22 6.60 11.60 15.74
CA PHE A 22 6.24 10.26 15.30
C PHE A 22 5.79 10.27 13.84
N PHE A 23 4.92 11.20 13.46
CA PHE A 23 4.43 11.30 12.10
C PHE A 23 5.54 11.66 11.10
N ILE A 24 6.47 12.54 11.48
CA ILE A 24 7.67 12.82 10.66
C ILE A 24 8.49 11.54 10.46
N GLY A 25 8.73 10.77 11.52
CA GLY A 25 9.41 9.47 11.42
C GLY A 25 8.69 8.49 10.49
N TYR A 26 7.36 8.45 10.56
CA TYR A 26 6.53 7.66 9.66
C TYR A 26 6.68 8.10 8.19
N LEU A 27 6.68 9.40 7.90
CA LEU A 27 6.85 9.93 6.54
C LEU A 27 8.23 9.58 5.94
N ILE A 28 9.29 9.66 6.74
CA ILE A 28 10.63 9.24 6.33
C ILE A 28 10.65 7.73 6.06
N SER A 29 10.06 6.94 6.96
CA SER A 29 9.98 5.49 6.85
C SER A 29 9.25 5.05 5.57
N ILE A 30 8.04 5.58 5.31
CA ILE A 30 7.27 5.20 4.13
C ILE A 30 7.98 5.60 2.82
N ALA A 31 8.70 6.72 2.81
CA ALA A 31 9.48 7.13 1.65
C ALA A 31 10.65 6.17 1.37
N ILE A 32 11.42 5.81 2.39
CA ILE A 32 12.59 4.92 2.23
C ILE A 32 12.12 3.50 1.92
N PHE A 33 11.38 2.86 2.83
CA PHE A 33 10.98 1.46 2.67
C PHE A 33 10.03 1.28 1.48
N GLY A 34 9.11 2.21 1.26
CA GLY A 34 8.19 2.17 0.12
C GLY A 34 8.93 2.26 -1.22
N LEU A 35 9.95 3.11 -1.34
CA LEU A 35 10.76 3.20 -2.55
C LEU A 35 11.48 1.89 -2.87
N TYR A 36 12.20 1.33 -1.89
CA TYR A 36 12.91 0.06 -2.08
C TYR A 36 11.95 -1.09 -2.38
N GLN A 37 10.79 -1.13 -1.73
CA GLN A 37 9.75 -2.12 -2.01
C GLN A 37 9.20 -1.98 -3.43
N ALA A 38 8.96 -0.75 -3.91
CA ALA A 38 8.48 -0.50 -5.26
C ALA A 38 9.48 -0.99 -6.32
N ILE A 39 10.76 -0.65 -6.14
CA ILE A 39 11.85 -1.07 -7.04
C ILE A 39 11.99 -2.58 -7.04
N PHE A 40 11.97 -3.21 -5.86
CA PHE A 40 12.05 -4.66 -5.73
C PHE A 40 10.93 -5.35 -6.51
N MET A 41 9.68 -4.95 -6.31
CA MET A 41 8.53 -5.58 -6.98
C MET A 41 8.56 -5.38 -8.50
N ALA A 42 8.92 -4.17 -8.97
CA ALA A 42 9.05 -3.90 -10.39
C ALA A 42 10.15 -4.76 -11.04
N ASN A 43 11.32 -4.82 -10.42
CA ASN A 43 12.47 -5.57 -10.96
C ASN A 43 12.25 -7.08 -10.88
N ALA A 44 11.71 -7.60 -9.76
CA ALA A 44 11.44 -9.02 -9.60
C ALA A 44 10.40 -9.52 -10.62
N GLY A 45 9.28 -8.80 -10.77
CA GLY A 45 8.26 -9.17 -11.76
C GLY A 45 8.77 -9.05 -13.20
N GLY A 46 9.53 -7.99 -13.52
CA GLY A 46 10.14 -7.85 -14.84
C GLY A 46 11.19 -8.93 -15.15
N ALA A 47 11.97 -9.35 -14.15
CA ALA A 47 12.94 -10.43 -14.31
C ALA A 47 12.25 -11.78 -14.61
N TRP A 48 11.15 -12.10 -13.92
CA TRP A 48 10.39 -13.32 -14.19
C TRP A 48 9.74 -13.32 -15.58
N ASP A 49 9.18 -12.20 -16.03
CA ASP A 49 8.62 -12.10 -17.39
C ASP A 49 9.71 -12.25 -18.46
N ASN A 50 10.85 -11.58 -18.28
CA ASN A 50 11.97 -11.68 -19.20
C ASN A 50 12.57 -13.10 -19.24
N ALA A 51 12.65 -13.78 -18.09
CA ALA A 51 13.09 -15.18 -18.04
C ALA A 51 12.14 -16.09 -18.85
N LYS A 52 10.81 -15.91 -18.70
CA LYS A 52 9.82 -16.61 -19.53
C LYS A 52 10.03 -16.29 -21.02
N LYS A 53 10.27 -15.03 -21.39
CA LYS A 53 10.50 -14.64 -22.79
C LYS A 53 11.74 -15.27 -23.40
N ILE A 54 12.83 -15.43 -22.65
CA ILE A 54 14.03 -16.16 -23.09
C ILE A 54 13.69 -17.63 -23.42
N VAL A 55 12.95 -18.30 -22.54
CA VAL A 55 12.52 -19.70 -22.77
C VAL A 55 11.62 -19.82 -24.01
N GLU A 56 10.72 -18.85 -24.21
CA GLU A 56 9.76 -18.83 -25.31
C GLU A 56 10.40 -18.54 -26.67
N VAL A 57 11.35 -17.60 -26.73
CA VAL A 57 11.85 -17.02 -27.98
C VAL A 57 13.24 -17.53 -28.35
N GLU A 58 14.18 -17.51 -27.40
CA GLU A 58 15.57 -17.90 -27.65
C GLU A 58 15.75 -19.42 -27.59
N LEU A 59 15.27 -20.03 -26.50
CA LEU A 59 15.39 -21.48 -26.31
C LEU A 59 14.35 -22.28 -27.11
N LYS A 60 13.24 -21.63 -27.50
CA LYS A 60 12.10 -22.24 -28.22
C LYS A 60 11.52 -23.47 -27.52
N GLN A 61 11.55 -23.50 -26.19
CA GLN A 61 11.15 -24.63 -25.36
C GLN A 61 9.72 -24.50 -24.82
N LYS A 62 8.78 -23.97 -25.63
CA LYS A 62 7.37 -23.85 -25.23
C LYS A 62 6.74 -25.23 -24.96
N GLY A 63 5.93 -25.32 -23.91
CA GLY A 63 5.25 -26.57 -23.51
C GLY A 63 6.16 -27.59 -22.83
N THR A 64 7.37 -27.19 -22.42
CA THR A 64 8.25 -28.03 -21.59
C THR A 64 8.06 -27.70 -20.11
N ALA A 65 8.50 -28.59 -19.22
CA ALA A 65 8.48 -28.33 -17.78
C ALA A 65 9.23 -27.05 -17.38
N LEU A 66 10.24 -26.63 -18.16
CA LEU A 66 10.94 -25.36 -17.95
C LEU A 66 10.05 -24.16 -18.29
N HIS A 67 9.27 -24.25 -19.38
CA HIS A 67 8.32 -23.21 -19.74
C HIS A 67 7.22 -23.08 -18.68
N ASP A 68 6.67 -24.20 -18.21
CA ASP A 68 5.66 -24.19 -17.15
C ASP A 68 6.18 -23.51 -15.87
N ALA A 69 7.42 -23.81 -15.45
CA ALA A 69 8.04 -23.18 -14.28
C ALA A 69 8.20 -21.66 -14.43
N THR A 70 8.59 -21.19 -15.62
CA THR A 70 8.75 -19.75 -15.90
C THR A 70 7.41 -19.02 -16.02
N VAL A 71 6.36 -19.69 -16.50
CA VAL A 71 4.99 -19.17 -16.49
C VAL A 71 4.48 -18.97 -15.08
N VAL A 72 4.75 -19.90 -14.16
CA VAL A 72 4.40 -19.74 -12.74
C VAL A 72 5.12 -18.51 -12.15
N GLY A 73 6.41 -18.35 -12.44
CA GLY A 73 7.18 -17.17 -11.99
C GLY A 73 6.59 -15.85 -12.48
N ASP A 74 6.24 -15.76 -13.76
CA ASP A 74 5.62 -14.56 -14.33
C ASP A 74 4.21 -14.30 -13.76
N THR A 75 3.42 -15.34 -13.52
CA THR A 75 2.09 -15.21 -12.90
C THR A 75 2.17 -14.63 -11.47
N VAL A 76 3.23 -14.96 -10.72
CA VAL A 76 3.53 -14.34 -9.43
C VAL A 76 4.06 -12.90 -9.60
N GLY A 77 4.82 -12.65 -10.67
CA GLY A 77 5.41 -11.37 -11.00
C GLY A 77 4.44 -10.30 -11.52
N ASP A 78 3.35 -10.69 -12.18
CA ASP A 78 2.38 -9.78 -12.79
C ASP A 78 1.74 -8.82 -11.76
N PRO A 79 1.19 -9.29 -10.61
CA PRO A 79 0.68 -8.39 -9.58
C PRO A 79 1.76 -7.47 -8.98
N PHE A 80 3.03 -7.89 -9.01
CA PHE A 80 4.16 -7.12 -8.48
C PHE A 80 4.55 -5.98 -9.42
N LYS A 81 4.79 -6.27 -10.71
CA LYS A 81 5.27 -5.29 -11.69
C LYS A 81 4.15 -4.36 -12.20
N ASP A 82 2.93 -4.85 -12.35
CA ASP A 82 1.86 -4.08 -13.02
C ASP A 82 0.87 -3.41 -12.05
N THR A 83 0.78 -3.89 -10.81
CA THR A 83 -0.20 -3.37 -9.84
C THR A 83 0.47 -2.77 -8.60
N SER A 84 1.16 -3.59 -7.81
CA SER A 84 1.61 -3.19 -6.47
C SER A 84 2.76 -2.19 -6.50
N SER A 85 3.74 -2.37 -7.39
CA SER A 85 4.86 -1.43 -7.54
C SER A 85 4.41 -0.08 -8.09
N VAL A 86 3.55 -0.10 -9.12
CA VAL A 86 2.98 1.11 -9.74
C VAL A 86 2.14 1.90 -8.72
N ALA A 87 1.36 1.21 -7.88
CA ALA A 87 0.54 1.82 -6.84
C ALA A 87 1.35 2.45 -5.68
N MET A 88 2.61 2.05 -5.49
CA MET A 88 3.41 2.55 -4.37
C MET A 88 3.77 4.03 -4.51
N ASN A 89 4.05 4.50 -5.73
CA ASN A 89 4.39 5.91 -5.99
C ASN A 89 3.25 6.88 -5.62
N PRO A 90 1.99 6.72 -6.08
CA PRO A 90 0.90 7.58 -5.65
C PRO A 90 0.59 7.44 -4.16
N VAL A 91 0.74 6.26 -3.55
CA VAL A 91 0.56 6.10 -2.08
C VAL A 91 1.58 6.92 -1.31
N ILE A 92 2.87 6.85 -1.66
CA ILE A 92 3.93 7.63 -1.00
C ILE A 92 3.68 9.13 -1.21
N LYS A 93 3.48 9.58 -2.46
CA LYS A 93 3.28 10.99 -2.79
C LYS A 93 2.03 11.57 -2.12
N PHE A 94 0.94 10.82 -2.10
CA PHE A 94 -0.28 11.24 -1.44
C PHE A 94 -0.03 11.37 0.06
N THR A 95 0.50 10.33 0.72
CA THR A 95 0.73 10.32 2.16
C THR A 95 1.68 11.43 2.60
N THR A 96 2.72 11.74 1.81
CA THR A 96 3.67 12.80 2.15
C THR A 96 3.10 14.20 1.91
N LEU A 97 2.49 14.47 0.75
CA LEU A 97 1.92 15.79 0.42
C LEU A 97 0.70 16.11 1.30
N PHE A 98 -0.24 15.16 1.42
CA PHE A 98 -1.40 15.31 2.30
C PHE A 98 -0.97 15.31 3.78
N GLY A 99 0.02 14.51 4.14
CA GLY A 99 0.54 14.42 5.50
C GLY A 99 1.05 15.75 6.04
N LEU A 100 1.74 16.54 5.22
CA LEU A 100 2.20 17.88 5.64
C LEU A 100 1.02 18.79 6.01
N LEU A 101 -0.06 18.76 5.23
CA LEU A 101 -1.28 19.52 5.52
C LEU A 101 -1.99 18.99 6.78
N ALA A 102 -2.06 17.67 6.92
CA ALA A 102 -2.66 17.01 8.09
C ALA A 102 -1.90 17.34 9.38
N MET A 103 -0.57 17.38 9.32
CA MET A 103 0.29 17.72 10.46
C MET A 103 0.13 19.19 10.86
N GLU A 104 0.08 20.13 9.91
CA GLU A 104 -0.19 21.54 10.23
C GLU A 104 -1.55 21.70 10.93
N LEU A 105 -2.58 21.00 10.43
CA LEU A 105 -3.91 21.00 11.04
C LEU A 105 -3.89 20.41 12.46
N ALA A 106 -3.20 19.28 12.66
CA ALA A 106 -3.06 18.63 13.96
C ALA A 106 -2.40 19.56 14.99
N VAL A 107 -1.33 20.25 14.60
CA VAL A 107 -0.62 21.20 15.47
C VAL A 107 -1.51 22.38 15.84
N LYS A 108 -2.18 23.01 14.86
CA LYS A 108 -3.09 24.13 15.13
C LYS A 108 -4.23 23.72 16.07
N LEU A 109 -4.87 22.59 15.81
CA LEU A 109 -5.99 22.13 16.64
C LEU A 109 -5.55 21.77 18.07
N THR A 110 -4.34 21.21 18.23
CA THR A 110 -3.77 20.92 19.55
C THR A 110 -3.53 22.21 20.35
N ILE A 111 -3.11 23.30 19.69
CA ILE A 111 -2.92 24.61 20.32
C ILE A 111 -4.26 25.24 20.70
N ASP A 112 -5.26 25.19 19.81
CA ASP A 112 -6.53 25.92 19.98
C ASP A 112 -7.52 25.18 20.89
N ALA A 113 -7.64 23.86 20.75
CA ALA A 113 -8.65 23.03 21.43
C ALA A 113 -8.05 22.10 22.51
N GLY A 114 -6.73 22.10 22.64
CA GLY A 114 -5.99 21.29 23.61
C GLY A 114 -5.69 19.86 23.13
N PRO A 115 -4.73 19.17 23.80
CA PRO A 115 -4.24 17.85 23.39
C PRO A 115 -5.30 16.75 23.48
N MET A 116 -6.25 16.86 24.40
CA MET A 116 -7.32 15.87 24.56
C MET A 116 -8.19 15.75 23.30
N VAL A 117 -8.57 16.88 22.70
CA VAL A 117 -9.38 16.89 21.47
C VAL A 117 -8.62 16.27 20.31
N SER A 118 -7.33 16.61 20.18
CA SER A 118 -6.46 16.05 19.14
C SER A 118 -6.35 14.52 19.23
N HIS A 119 -6.11 13.98 20.43
CA HIS A 119 -6.04 12.54 20.64
C HIS A 119 -7.37 11.81 20.44
N LEU A 120 -8.50 12.43 20.80
CA LEU A 120 -9.82 11.87 20.52
C LEU A 120 -10.09 11.77 19.01
N LEU A 121 -9.70 12.79 18.25
CA LEU A 121 -9.79 12.76 16.79
C LEU A 121 -8.84 11.73 16.18
N ALA A 122 -7.62 11.62 16.69
CA ALA A 122 -6.66 10.60 16.28
C ALA A 122 -7.26 9.19 16.44
N ALA A 123 -7.86 8.91 17.60
CA ALA A 123 -8.54 7.64 17.88
C ALA A 123 -9.74 7.42 16.94
N ALA A 124 -10.56 8.44 16.71
CA ALA A 124 -11.70 8.35 15.80
C ALA A 124 -11.25 8.05 14.36
N PHE A 125 -10.25 8.77 13.82
CA PHE A 125 -9.70 8.52 12.49
C PHE A 125 -9.08 7.13 12.39
N PHE A 126 -8.37 6.68 13.44
CA PHE A 126 -7.80 5.34 13.47
C PHE A 126 -8.88 4.25 13.39
N LEU A 127 -9.96 4.39 14.16
CA LEU A 127 -11.09 3.44 14.11
C LEU A 127 -11.74 3.42 12.73
N VAL A 128 -11.96 4.58 12.11
CA VAL A 128 -12.49 4.67 10.74
C VAL A 128 -11.55 3.98 9.75
N SER A 129 -10.23 4.20 9.87
CA SER A 129 -9.24 3.50 9.06
C SER A 129 -9.34 1.98 9.22
N MET A 130 -9.42 1.48 10.46
CA MET A 130 -9.56 0.04 10.73
C MET A 130 -10.82 -0.57 10.12
N VAL A 131 -11.93 0.16 10.12
CA VAL A 131 -13.16 -0.27 9.42
C VAL A 131 -12.91 -0.43 7.92
N PHE A 132 -12.23 0.52 7.28
CA PHE A 132 -11.93 0.44 5.85
C PHE A 132 -10.88 -0.63 5.50
N VAL A 133 -9.90 -0.87 6.38
CA VAL A 133 -8.98 -2.02 6.27
C VAL A 133 -9.80 -3.31 6.28
N TRP A 134 -10.67 -3.48 7.28
CA TRP A 134 -11.49 -4.67 7.39
C TRP A 134 -12.38 -4.88 6.16
N ARG A 135 -13.08 -3.82 5.70
CA ARG A 135 -13.89 -3.88 4.48
C ARG A 135 -13.08 -4.22 3.24
N SER A 136 -11.83 -3.76 3.16
CA SER A 136 -10.95 -4.03 2.03
C SER A 136 -10.49 -5.50 1.99
N PHE A 137 -10.16 -6.12 3.13
CA PHE A 137 -9.59 -7.47 3.12
C PHE A 137 -10.58 -8.60 3.43
N TYR A 138 -11.55 -8.34 4.30
CA TYR A 138 -12.51 -9.35 4.76
C TYR A 138 -13.85 -9.20 4.05
N GLY A 139 -14.30 -7.96 3.78
CA GLY A 139 -15.55 -7.70 3.08
C GLY A 139 -15.55 -8.08 1.59
N MET A 140 -14.38 -8.32 0.99
CA MET A 140 -14.24 -8.74 -0.42
C MET A 140 -13.96 -10.24 -0.58
N ARG A 141 -13.99 -11.03 0.51
CA ARG A 141 -13.84 -12.49 0.43
C ARG A 141 -15.08 -13.10 -0.23
N ILE A 142 -14.92 -13.54 -1.47
CA ILE A 142 -15.93 -14.35 -2.16
C ILE A 142 -15.92 -15.72 -1.48
N GLY A 143 -16.90 -15.98 -0.62
CA GLY A 143 -17.10 -17.30 0.01
C GLY A 143 -17.66 -17.35 1.43
N SER A 144 -18.11 -16.26 2.06
CA SER A 144 -18.84 -16.38 3.35
C SER A 144 -20.35 -16.58 3.19
N GLU A 145 -20.86 -16.59 1.96
CA GLU A 145 -22.20 -17.10 1.65
C GLU A 145 -22.04 -18.43 0.90
N ARG A 146 -21.72 -19.48 1.66
CA ARG A 146 -22.03 -20.85 1.27
C ARG A 146 -23.05 -21.36 2.27
N ASP A 147 -24.17 -21.79 1.71
CA ASP A 147 -24.98 -22.90 2.20
C ASP A 147 -25.69 -22.66 3.55
N ALA A 148 -26.85 -22.00 3.47
CA ALA A 148 -27.98 -22.23 4.37
C ALA A 148 -29.16 -22.79 3.55
#